data_AF-A0A7C3B273-F1
#
_entry.id   AF-A0A7C3B273-F1
#
_cell.length_a   1.000
_cell.length_b   1.000
_cell.length_c   1.000
_cell.angle_alpha   90.00
_cell.angle_beta   90.00
_cell.angle_gamma   90.00
#
_symmetry.space_group_name_H-M   'P 1'
#
loop_
_entity.id
_entity.type
_entity.pdbx_description
1 polymer ?
#
loop_
_entity_poly.entity_id
_entity_poly.type
_entity_poly.pdbx_seq_one_letter_code
_entity_poly.pdbx_strand_id
1 'polypeptide(L)' 'MSRDIPATMRGGRYIEMWQPQYEMMPRPELARLQLERLKAQVKHAYSKVPFYRAKFQEAGITPDDI' A
#
# COMPACT_ATOMS: atom_id res chain seq x y z
N MET A 1 -12.15 -23.66 14.75
CA MET A 1 -11.69 -23.03 13.49
C MET A 1 -10.20 -22.79 13.62
N SER A 2 -9.39 -23.71 13.06
CA SER A 2 -7.92 -23.62 13.10
C SER A 2 -7.50 -22.36 12.36
N ARG A 3 -6.80 -21.44 13.04
CA ARG A 3 -6.16 -20.30 12.38
C ARG A 3 -4.69 -20.67 12.22
N ASP A 4 -4.30 -21.01 11.00
CA ASP A 4 -2.90 -21.21 10.64
C ASP A 4 -2.22 -19.82 10.56
N ILE A 5 -2.02 -19.19 11.72
CA ILE A 5 -1.30 -17.92 11.83
C ILE A 5 0.20 -18.27 11.89
N PRO A 6 1.01 -17.87 10.91
CA PRO A 6 2.46 -18.01 11.01
C PRO A 6 2.95 -17.16 12.18
N ALA A 7 3.41 -17.87 13.21
CA ALA A 7 4.04 -17.32 14.39
C ALA A 7 5.48 -16.89 14.06
N THR A 8 5.83 -15.63 14.34
CA THR A 8 7.24 -15.22 14.34
C THR A 8 7.74 -15.11 15.78
N MET A 9 8.91 -15.69 16.07
CA MET A 9 9.59 -15.52 17.36
C MET A 9 10.41 -14.23 17.35
N ARG A 10 10.12 -13.32 18.29
CA ARG A 10 11.02 -12.20 18.62
C ARG A 10 11.07 -12.05 20.14
N GLY A 11 12.21 -12.40 20.75
CA GLY A 11 12.45 -12.23 22.19
C GLY A 11 11.57 -13.12 23.10
N GLY A 12 11.33 -14.37 22.74
CA GLY A 12 10.64 -15.35 23.59
C GLY A 12 9.11 -15.21 23.66
N ARG A 13 8.52 -14.30 22.89
CA ARG A 13 7.05 -14.18 22.74
C ARG A 13 6.62 -14.47 21.32
N TYR A 14 5.56 -15.27 21.17
CA TYR A 14 4.88 -15.49 19.91
C TYR A 14 4.10 -14.22 19.54
N ILE A 15 4.45 -13.62 18.40
CA ILE A 15 3.66 -12.53 17.82
C ILE A 15 2.70 -13.18 16.82
N GLU A 16 1.42 -13.24 17.17
CA GLU A 16 0.36 -13.53 16.21
C GLU A 16 0.23 -12.34 15.25
N MET A 17 0.46 -12.59 13.96
CA MET A 17 0.25 -11.60 12.91
C MET A 17 -1.16 -11.72 12.36
N TRP A 18 -1.83 -10.59 12.12
CA TRP A 18 -3.22 -10.56 11.66
C TRP A 18 -3.33 -10.90 10.17
N GLN A 19 -2.45 -10.32 9.35
CA GLN A 19 -2.31 -10.58 7.92
C GLN A 19 -0.85 -10.80 7.53
N PRO A 20 -0.29 -11.95 7.90
CA PRO A 20 1.14 -12.24 7.70
C PRO A 20 1.60 -12.15 6.25
N GLN A 21 0.72 -12.43 5.29
CA GLN A 21 0.98 -12.26 3.86
C GLN A 21 1.37 -10.83 3.46
N TYR A 22 0.91 -9.81 4.20
CA TYR A 22 1.30 -8.41 3.99
C TYR A 22 2.36 -7.96 5.01
N GLU A 23 2.26 -8.41 6.26
CA GLU A 23 3.19 -8.03 7.34
C GLU A 23 4.60 -8.59 7.13
N MET A 24 4.72 -9.75 6.47
CA MET A 24 5.99 -10.42 6.17
C MET A 24 6.33 -10.38 4.66
N MET A 25 5.59 -9.60 3.88
CA MET A 25 5.83 -9.50 2.44
C MET A 25 7.29 -9.10 2.15
N PRO A 26 7.99 -9.78 1.21
CA PRO A 26 9.32 -9.38 0.79
C PRO A 26 9.36 -7.92 0.34
N ARG A 27 10.45 -7.20 0.66
CA ARG A 27 10.57 -5.77 0.36
C ARG A 27 10.29 -5.40 -1.11
N PRO A 28 10.77 -6.16 -2.12
CA PRO A 28 10.46 -5.86 -3.52
C PRO A 28 8.97 -6.01 -3.85
N GLU A 29 8.31 -7.03 -3.29
CA GLU A 29 6.89 -7.29 -3.50
C GLU A 29 6.02 -6.22 -2.83
N LEU A 30 6.40 -5.80 -1.62
CA LEU A 30 5.72 -4.73 -0.91
C LEU A 30 5.84 -3.41 -1.66
N ALA A 31 7.01 -3.09 -2.19
CA ALA A 31 7.22 -1.89 -2.99
C ALA A 31 6.36 -1.90 -4.27
N ARG A 32 6.26 -3.06 -4.95
CA ARG A 32 5.39 -3.24 -6.12
C ARG A 32 3.92 -3.01 -5.77
N LEU A 33 3.44 -3.61 -4.68
CA LEU A 33 2.06 -3.45 -4.21
C LEU A 33 1.76 -2.00 -3.82
N GLN A 34 2.69 -1.34 -3.14
CA GLN A 34 2.56 0.07 -2.76
C GLN A 34 2.48 0.98 -4.00
N LEU A 35 3.33 0.75 -5.01
CA LEU A 35 3.29 1.51 -6.26
C LEU A 35 1.97 1.30 -7.01
N GLU A 36 1.50 0.07 -7.14
CA GLU A 36 0.22 -0.25 -7.77
C GLU A 36 -0.94 0.51 -7.10
N ARG A 37 -1.01 0.43 -5.76
CA ARG A 37 -2.04 1.12 -4.98
C ARG A 37 -1.91 2.64 -5.07
N LEU A 38 -0.69 3.17 -5.08
CA LEU A 38 -0.45 4.60 -5.23
C LEU A 38 -0.99 5.11 -6.57
N LYS A 39 -0.66 4.46 -7.68
CA LYS A 39 -1.16 4.84 -9.01
C LYS A 39 -2.69 4.83 -9.06
N ALA A 40 -3.32 3.78 -8.52
CA ALA A 40 -4.77 3.68 -8.46
C ALA A 40 -5.40 4.81 -7.62
N GLN A 41 -4.85 5.09 -6.43
CA GLN A 41 -5.36 6.12 -5.55
C GLN A 41 -5.18 7.53 -6.11
N VAL A 42 -4.04 7.82 -6.74
CA VAL A 42 -3.80 9.12 -7.37
C VAL A 42 -4.73 9.33 -8.56
N LYS A 43 -4.90 8.33 -9.43
CA LYS A 43 -5.88 8.40 -10.52
C LYS A 43 -7.30 8.61 -10.01
N HIS A 44 -7.68 7.95 -8.93
CA HIS A 44 -8.97 8.14 -8.30
C HIS A 44 -9.14 9.57 -7.75
N ALA A 45 -8.17 10.06 -6.98
CA ALA A 45 -8.19 11.41 -6.41
C ALA A 45 -8.26 12.49 -7.50
N TYR A 46 -7.41 12.40 -8.53
CA TYR A 46 -7.39 13.32 -9.66
C TYR A 46 -8.73 13.33 -10.44
N SER A 47 -9.32 12.16 -10.65
CA SER A 47 -10.57 12.02 -11.40
C SER A 47 -11.82 12.41 -10.61
N LYS A 48 -11.83 12.25 -9.28
CA LYS A 48 -13.05 12.43 -8.46
C LYS A 48 -13.05 13.67 -7.58
N VAL A 49 -11.89 14.21 -7.23
CA VAL A 49 -11.79 15.31 -6.25
C VAL A 49 -11.26 16.58 -6.91
N PRO A 50 -12.08 17.63 -7.08
CA PRO A 50 -11.66 18.86 -7.76
C PRO A 50 -10.41 19.52 -7.15
N PHE A 51 -10.28 19.48 -5.82
CA PHE A 51 -9.11 20.01 -5.12
C PHE A 51 -7.79 19.37 -5.57
N TYR A 52 -7.74 18.03 -5.65
CA TYR A 52 -6.52 17.33 -6.08
C TYR A 52 -6.27 17.53 -7.57
N ARG A 53 -7.31 17.56 -8.40
CA ARG A 53 -7.16 17.87 -9.83
C ARG A 53 -6.48 19.23 -10.04
N ALA A 54 -6.97 20.27 -9.34
CA ALA A 54 -6.42 21.62 -9.45
C ALA A 54 -4.96 21.68 -9.01
N LYS A 55 -4.61 21.06 -7.88
CA LYS A 55 -3.22 21.01 -7.40
C LYS A 55 -2.26 20.32 -8.37
N PHE A 56 -2.69 19.23 -9.00
CA PHE A 56 -1.88 18.51 -9.98
C PHE A 56 -1.65 19.36 -11.24
N GLN A 57 -2.70 20.03 -11.72
CA GLN A 57 -2.63 20.95 -12.85
C GLN A 57 -1.70 22.14 -12.58
N GLU A 58 -1.79 22.73 -11.38
CA GLU A 58 -0.90 23.82 -10.94
C GLU A 58 0.57 23.37 -10.90
N ALA A 59 0.82 22.15 -10.44
CA ALA A 59 2.16 21.55 -10.42
C ALA A 59 2.63 21.03 -11.80
N GLY A 60 1.77 21.04 -12.82
CA GLY A 60 2.10 20.56 -14.17
C GLY A 60 2.33 19.05 -14.27
N ILE A 61 1.75 18.27 -13.36
CA ILE A 61 1.87 16.79 -13.32
C ILE A 61 0.53 16.10 -13.49
N THR A 62 0.58 14.87 -13.96
CA THR A 62 -0.55 13.98 -14.20
C THR A 62 -0.38 12.67 -13.41
N PRO A 63 -1.46 11.90 -13.19
CA PRO A 63 -1.35 10.57 -12.58
C PRO A 63 -0.42 9.60 -13.34
N ASP A 64 -0.18 9.82 -14.64
CA ASP A 64 0.64 8.94 -15.48
C ASP A 64 2.15 9.20 -15.29
N ASP A 65 2.53 10.26 -14.58
CA ASP A 65 3.92 10.58 -14.22
C ASP A 65 4.44 9.76 -13.01
N ILE A 66 3.57 8.95 -12.41
CA ILE A 66 3.87 8.04 -11.28
C ILE A 66 4.16 6.64 -11.80
#